data_AF-A0A9P4M4D5-F1
#
_entry.id   AF-A0A9P4M4D5-F1
#
_cell.length_a   1.000
_cell.length_b   1.000
_cell.length_c   1.000
_cell.angle_alpha   90.00
_cell.angle_beta   90.00
_cell.angle_gamma   90.00
#
_symmetry.space_group_name_H-M   'P 1'
#
loop_
_entity.id
_entity.type
_entity.pdbx_description
1 polymer ?
#
loop_
_entity_poly.entity_id
_entity_poly.type
_entity_poly.pdbx_seq_one_letter_code
_entity_poly.pdbx_strand_id
1 'polypeptide(L)'
;MSQRGVFAGAGTDTYTKAWAFFKKREVQGKGLPRKKTKTAAAGNKSTGPKIPGSESTGGKDLSNTHLDGEDTDSVPVLDTCDEIRKKISAHLKRDDVIQAAFLRDLQAQFHTARAPKRIQSVMLDRFRHMKGASAGNTSSIYYSSYVFFEKLRVAEGIKKSKHRLDMENIYGNKGMNITDDSSRGFWAPIGAGVVEDKYGRVTLR
;
A
#
# COMPACT_ATOMS: atom_id res chain seq x y z
N MET A 1 -0.16 10.24 29.45
CA MET A 1 -1.09 10.03 30.59
C MET A 1 -2.34 9.34 30.09
N SER A 2 -2.53 8.03 30.33
CA SER A 2 -3.81 7.38 30.01
C SER A 2 -4.66 7.36 31.28
N GLN A 3 -5.73 8.14 31.33
CA GLN A 3 -6.71 8.00 32.40
C GLN A 3 -7.64 6.81 32.07
N ARG A 4 -7.90 5.95 33.05
CA ARG A 4 -8.77 4.77 32.92
C ARG A 4 -9.80 4.79 34.04
N GLY A 5 -11.06 4.51 33.71
CA GLY A 5 -12.17 4.49 34.65
C GLY A 5 -13.36 5.28 34.13
N VAL A 6 -14.56 4.99 34.65
CA VAL A 6 -15.82 5.60 34.20
C VAL A 6 -15.88 7.11 34.46
N PHE A 7 -15.18 7.57 35.50
CA PHE A 7 -15.09 8.98 35.88
C PHE A 7 -13.75 9.63 35.49
N ALA A 8 -12.91 8.93 34.74
CA ALA A 8 -11.71 9.50 34.16
C ALA A 8 -12.10 10.65 33.21
N GLY A 9 -11.68 11.87 33.54
CA GLY A 9 -12.02 13.07 32.78
C GLY A 9 -13.16 13.92 33.35
N ALA A 10 -13.79 13.54 34.47
CA ALA A 10 -14.87 14.34 35.07
C ALA A 10 -14.42 15.77 35.48
N GLY A 11 -13.15 15.93 35.87
CA GLY A 11 -12.54 17.23 36.18
C GLY A 11 -11.95 17.98 34.98
N THR A 12 -12.14 17.48 33.75
CA THR A 12 -11.60 18.13 32.55
C THR A 12 -12.64 19.05 31.90
N ASP A 13 -12.17 20.16 31.35
CA ASP A 13 -13.01 21.16 30.66
C ASP A 13 -13.76 20.56 29.43
N THR A 14 -13.27 19.46 28.88
CA THR A 14 -13.97 18.73 27.81
C THR A 14 -15.26 18.07 28.30
N TYR A 15 -15.31 17.59 29.54
CA TYR A 15 -16.50 16.97 30.13
C TYR A 15 -17.63 17.99 30.35
N THR A 16 -17.29 19.15 30.94
CA THR A 16 -18.26 20.23 31.21
C THR A 16 -18.82 20.81 29.91
N LYS A 17 -17.96 21.06 28.92
CA LYS A 17 -18.38 21.57 27.59
C LYS A 17 -19.22 20.56 26.81
N ALA A 18 -18.87 19.27 26.85
CA ALA A 18 -19.66 18.22 26.21
C ALA A 18 -21.06 18.11 26.83
N TRP A 19 -21.17 18.16 28.16
CA TRP A 19 -22.45 18.13 28.86
C TRP A 19 -23.37 19.29 28.46
N ALA A 20 -22.86 20.52 28.43
CA ALA A 20 -23.62 21.69 28.01
C ALA A 20 -24.13 21.57 26.56
N PHE A 21 -23.32 21.01 25.66
CA PHE A 21 -23.69 20.76 24.27
C PHE A 21 -24.83 19.74 24.14
N PHE A 22 -24.77 18.63 24.87
CA PHE A 22 -25.83 17.61 24.83
C PHE A 22 -27.12 18.10 25.47
N LYS A 23 -27.06 18.86 26.58
CA LYS A 23 -28.25 19.47 27.18
C LYS A 23 -28.92 20.49 26.26
N LYS A 24 -28.13 21.31 25.55
CA LYS A 24 -28.66 22.24 24.55
C LYS A 24 -29.38 21.51 23.41
N ARG A 25 -28.89 20.34 22.99
CA ARG A 25 -29.56 19.49 21.98
C ARG A 25 -30.85 18.85 22.49
N GLU A 26 -30.86 18.40 23.74
CA GLU A 26 -32.04 17.83 24.41
C GLU A 26 -33.18 18.85 24.47
N VAL A 27 -32.90 20.08 24.91
CA VAL A 27 -33.86 21.20 24.92
C VAL A 27 -34.35 21.55 23.51
N GLN A 28 -33.50 21.38 22.49
CA GLN A 28 -33.87 21.59 21.09
C GLN A 28 -34.60 20.39 20.45
N GLY A 29 -34.92 19.34 21.21
CA GLY A 29 -35.57 18.13 20.69
C GLY A 29 -34.72 17.34 19.70
N LYS A 30 -33.42 17.65 19.58
CA LYS A 30 -32.48 16.98 18.67
C LYS A 30 -31.83 15.84 19.45
N GLY A 31 -32.27 14.61 19.21
CA GLY A 31 -31.68 13.41 19.82
C GLY A 31 -30.15 13.33 19.63
N LEU A 32 -29.49 12.51 20.45
CA LEU A 32 -28.06 12.27 20.29
C LEU A 32 -27.76 11.82 18.85
N PRO A 33 -26.66 12.30 18.24
CA PRO A 33 -26.25 11.78 16.95
C PRO A 33 -25.98 10.28 17.13
N ARG A 34 -26.95 9.44 16.72
CA ARG A 34 -26.72 8.02 16.55
C ARG A 34 -25.57 7.92 15.57
N LYS A 35 -24.42 7.45 16.05
CA LYS A 35 -23.36 6.97 15.19
C LYS A 35 -24.05 6.04 14.18
N LYS A 36 -24.02 6.37 12.89
CA LYS A 36 -24.26 5.38 11.85
C LYS A 36 -23.08 4.41 11.91
N THR A 37 -23.03 3.59 12.94
CA THR A 37 -22.42 2.26 12.82
C THR A 37 -23.31 1.54 11.83
N LYS A 38 -22.77 1.21 10.66
CA LYS A 38 -23.28 0.07 9.90
C LYS A 38 -23.07 -1.16 10.78
N THR A 39 -24.02 -1.40 11.66
CA THR A 39 -24.33 -2.71 12.22
C THR A 39 -25.80 -2.91 11.91
N ALA A 40 -26.04 -3.65 10.83
CA ALA A 40 -27.35 -4.18 10.52
C ALA A 40 -27.86 -4.93 11.75
N ALA A 41 -29.12 -4.68 12.08
CA ALA A 41 -29.84 -5.37 13.13
C ALA A 41 -29.85 -6.88 12.85
N ALA A 42 -29.69 -7.66 13.91
CA ALA A 42 -29.81 -9.10 13.90
C ALA A 42 -31.23 -9.51 13.47
N GLY A 43 -31.29 -10.42 12.51
CA GLY A 43 -32.52 -11.08 12.06
C GLY A 43 -32.18 -12.44 11.49
N ASN A 44 -32.21 -13.43 12.39
CA ASN A 44 -32.36 -14.86 12.16
C ASN A 44 -31.11 -15.75 11.94
N LYS A 45 -30.97 -16.69 12.87
CA LYS A 45 -30.12 -17.88 12.77
C LYS A 45 -30.67 -18.79 11.66
N SER A 46 -29.82 -19.19 10.74
CA SER A 46 -29.87 -20.51 10.12
C SER A 46 -28.47 -21.02 9.83
N THR A 47 -28.25 -22.25 10.29
CA THR A 47 -27.10 -23.11 10.09
C THR A 47 -26.90 -23.44 8.61
N GLY A 48 -25.68 -23.25 8.08
CA GLY A 48 -25.28 -23.65 6.73
C GLY A 48 -23.84 -23.20 6.41
N PRO A 49 -23.08 -23.91 5.56
CA PRO A 49 -21.70 -24.30 5.84
C PRO A 49 -20.61 -23.30 5.42
N LYS A 50 -19.42 -23.44 6.04
CA LYS A 50 -18.16 -22.86 5.57
C LYS A 50 -17.98 -23.18 4.08
N ILE A 51 -17.81 -22.15 3.24
CA ILE A 51 -17.25 -22.28 1.90
C ILE A 51 -16.11 -21.25 1.76
N PRO A 52 -14.92 -21.69 1.31
CA PRO A 52 -13.75 -20.85 1.07
C PRO A 52 -13.90 -20.13 -0.28
N GLY A 53 -13.47 -18.88 -0.38
CA GLY A 53 -13.57 -18.13 -1.63
C GLY A 53 -13.08 -16.71 -1.49
N SER A 54 -11.84 -16.48 -1.91
CA SER A 54 -11.25 -15.17 -2.14
C SER A 54 -11.93 -14.53 -3.35
N GLU A 55 -13.07 -13.88 -3.15
CA GLU A 55 -13.72 -13.09 -4.20
C GLU A 55 -13.26 -11.63 -4.09
N SER A 56 -12.27 -11.28 -4.92
CA SER A 56 -11.77 -9.92 -5.13
C SER A 56 -12.83 -9.08 -5.84
N THR A 57 -13.71 -8.45 -5.06
CA THR A 57 -14.69 -7.49 -5.59
C THR A 57 -13.97 -6.24 -6.13
N GLY A 58 -13.71 -6.24 -7.45
CA GLY A 58 -13.29 -5.07 -8.24
C GLY A 58 -11.93 -5.18 -8.95
N GLY A 59 -11.16 -6.25 -8.74
CA GLY A 59 -9.89 -6.48 -9.43
C GLY A 59 -10.04 -7.57 -10.48
N LYS A 60 -9.47 -7.37 -11.69
CA LYS A 60 -9.30 -8.45 -12.66
C LYS A 60 -8.72 -9.68 -11.96
N ASP A 61 -9.27 -10.85 -12.24
CA ASP A 61 -8.77 -12.09 -11.65
C ASP A 61 -7.37 -12.40 -12.19
N LEU A 62 -6.35 -12.06 -11.42
CA LEU A 62 -4.92 -12.26 -11.74
C LEU A 62 -4.42 -13.64 -11.30
N SER A 63 -5.31 -14.52 -10.82
CA SER A 63 -4.96 -15.85 -10.33
C SER A 63 -4.39 -16.76 -11.43
N ASN A 64 -4.75 -16.52 -12.70
CA ASN A 64 -4.31 -17.33 -13.84
C ASN A 64 -3.00 -16.84 -14.50
N THR A 65 -2.44 -15.72 -14.06
CA THR A 65 -1.17 -15.19 -14.60
C THR A 65 -0.04 -15.44 -13.64
N HIS A 66 0.89 -16.31 -14.04
CA HIS A 66 2.10 -16.66 -13.30
C HIS A 66 3.31 -15.92 -13.89
N LEU A 67 4.18 -15.40 -13.03
CA LEU A 67 5.47 -14.81 -13.41
C LEU A 67 6.64 -15.71 -12.97
N ASP A 68 7.68 -15.79 -13.78
CA ASP A 68 8.89 -16.54 -13.42
C ASP A 68 9.52 -15.97 -12.15
N GLY A 69 9.70 -16.84 -11.13
CA GLY A 69 10.27 -16.48 -9.82
C GLY A 69 9.23 -15.99 -8.80
N GLU A 70 7.94 -16.01 -9.12
CA GLU A 70 6.86 -15.63 -8.23
C GLU A 70 6.78 -16.54 -6.99
N ASP A 71 6.91 -17.86 -7.15
CA ASP A 71 6.82 -18.83 -6.05
C ASP A 71 7.90 -18.64 -4.97
N THR A 72 9.02 -18.01 -5.33
CA THR A 72 10.18 -17.77 -4.46
C THR A 72 10.32 -16.31 -4.05
N ASP A 73 9.36 -15.45 -4.42
CA ASP A 73 9.41 -14.00 -4.23
C ASP A 73 10.73 -13.35 -4.74
N SER A 74 11.27 -13.88 -5.85
CA SER A 74 12.57 -13.49 -6.43
C SER A 74 12.46 -12.77 -7.78
N VAL A 75 11.26 -12.33 -8.16
CA VAL A 75 11.01 -11.65 -9.43
C VAL A 75 11.87 -10.38 -9.54
N PRO A 76 12.71 -10.24 -10.59
CA PRO A 76 13.53 -9.04 -10.76
C PRO A 76 12.65 -7.83 -11.06
N VAL A 77 12.77 -6.79 -10.24
CA VAL A 77 12.01 -5.54 -10.38
C VAL A 77 12.71 -4.63 -11.37
N LEU A 78 12.05 -4.32 -12.49
CA LEU A 78 12.63 -3.55 -13.60
C LEU A 78 11.94 -2.20 -13.82
N ASP A 79 11.06 -1.79 -12.91
CA ASP A 79 10.58 -0.41 -12.84
C ASP A 79 11.25 0.29 -11.66
N THR A 80 11.37 1.61 -11.71
CA THR A 80 11.88 2.41 -10.57
C THR A 80 10.75 2.72 -9.58
N CYS A 81 11.10 3.16 -8.37
CA CYS A 81 10.13 3.56 -7.35
C CYS A 81 9.21 4.70 -7.85
N ASP A 82 9.73 5.65 -8.64
CA ASP A 82 8.95 6.73 -9.24
C ASP A 82 7.89 6.20 -10.22
N GLU A 83 8.24 5.23 -11.07
CA GLU A 83 7.28 4.63 -12.02
C GLU A 83 6.20 3.83 -11.30
N ILE A 84 6.57 3.04 -10.28
CA ILE A 84 5.59 2.32 -9.46
C ILE A 84 4.64 3.30 -8.76
N ARG A 85 5.13 4.42 -8.22
CA ARG A 85 4.28 5.46 -7.62
C ARG A 85 3.29 6.06 -8.63
N LYS A 86 3.71 6.29 -9.88
CA LYS A 86 2.82 6.75 -10.96
C LYS A 86 1.74 5.70 -11.26
N LYS A 87 2.12 4.44 -11.40
CA LYS A 87 1.18 3.32 -11.63
C LYS A 87 0.16 3.17 -10.51
N ILE A 88 0.61 3.18 -9.24
CA ILE A 88 -0.27 3.16 -8.07
C ILE A 88 -1.25 4.34 -8.11
N SER A 89 -0.74 5.55 -8.35
CA SER A 89 -1.57 6.75 -8.37
C SER A 89 -2.58 6.74 -9.52
N ALA A 90 -2.23 6.20 -10.69
CA ALA A 90 -3.14 6.01 -11.80
C ALA A 90 -4.20 4.94 -11.50
N HIS A 91 -3.81 3.83 -10.86
CA HIS A 91 -4.71 2.75 -10.48
C HIS A 91 -5.75 3.20 -9.45
N LEU A 92 -5.33 3.92 -8.41
CA LEU A 92 -6.22 4.45 -7.37
C LEU A 92 -7.14 5.59 -7.83
N LYS A 93 -6.86 6.21 -8.99
CA LYS A 93 -7.74 7.23 -9.58
C LYS A 93 -8.92 6.64 -10.35
N ARG A 94 -8.91 5.33 -10.63
CA ARG A 94 -10.02 4.65 -11.30
C ARG A 94 -11.17 4.49 -10.29
N ASP A 95 -12.38 4.85 -10.70
CA ASP A 95 -13.56 4.81 -9.82
C ASP A 95 -13.91 3.40 -9.32
N ASP A 96 -13.48 2.37 -10.07
CA ASP A 96 -13.72 0.96 -9.74
C ASP A 96 -12.79 0.41 -8.64
N VAL A 97 -11.75 1.14 -8.25
CA VAL A 97 -10.68 0.61 -7.38
C VAL A 97 -10.84 1.11 -5.95
N ILE A 98 -11.10 0.17 -5.04
CA ILE A 98 -11.09 0.43 -3.60
C ILE A 98 -9.67 0.21 -3.06
N GLN A 99 -9.09 1.21 -2.39
CA GLN A 99 -7.74 1.14 -1.82
C GLN A 99 -7.53 -0.10 -0.93
N ALA A 100 -8.53 -0.47 -0.12
CA ALA A 100 -8.47 -1.65 0.75
C ALA A 100 -8.56 -2.99 -0.01
N ALA A 101 -9.14 -3.01 -1.22
CA ALA A 101 -9.09 -4.18 -2.10
C ALA A 101 -7.68 -4.30 -2.70
N PHE A 102 -7.15 -3.20 -3.25
CA PHE A 102 -5.79 -3.15 -3.78
C PHE A 102 -4.73 -3.61 -2.75
N LEU A 103 -4.83 -3.18 -1.49
CA LEU A 103 -3.90 -3.64 -0.44
C LEU A 103 -3.98 -5.16 -0.17
N ARG A 104 -5.15 -5.78 -0.35
CA ARG A 104 -5.32 -7.24 -0.24
C ARG A 104 -4.71 -7.93 -1.46
N ASP A 105 -4.92 -7.39 -2.65
CA ASP A 105 -4.34 -7.91 -3.89
C ASP A 105 -2.81 -7.86 -3.86
N LEU A 106 -2.23 -6.78 -3.30
CA LEU A 106 -0.79 -6.66 -3.07
C LEU A 106 -0.28 -7.70 -2.06
N GLN A 107 -1.04 -7.97 -1.01
CA GLN A 107 -0.66 -8.96 -0.01
C GLN A 107 -0.69 -10.38 -0.59
N ALA A 108 -1.60 -10.65 -1.55
CA ALA A 108 -1.68 -11.92 -2.26
C ALA A 108 -0.52 -12.16 -3.25
N GLN A 109 0.32 -11.15 -3.55
CA GLN A 109 1.49 -11.33 -4.41
C GLN A 109 2.72 -11.92 -3.70
N PHE A 110 2.65 -12.14 -2.38
CA PHE A 110 3.72 -12.77 -1.63
C PHE A 110 3.36 -14.22 -1.32
N HIS A 111 4.27 -15.14 -1.66
CA HIS A 111 4.06 -16.58 -1.44
C HIS A 111 4.95 -17.16 -0.34
N THR A 112 6.03 -16.46 0.02
CA THR A 112 7.01 -16.96 0.99
C THR A 112 6.93 -16.24 2.35
N ALA A 113 7.76 -16.70 3.30
CA ALA A 113 7.93 -16.05 4.61
C ALA A 113 8.47 -14.60 4.55
N ARG A 114 8.88 -14.12 3.37
CA ARG A 114 9.22 -12.72 3.12
C ARG A 114 7.99 -11.80 3.16
N ALA A 115 6.78 -12.36 3.09
CA ALA A 115 5.53 -11.64 3.16
C ALA A 115 5.42 -10.84 4.48
N PRO A 116 5.08 -9.54 4.42
CA PRO A 116 4.69 -8.82 5.63
C PRO A 116 3.41 -9.41 6.21
N LYS A 117 3.30 -9.51 7.54
CA LYS A 117 2.09 -10.01 8.21
C LYS A 117 0.79 -9.35 7.71
N ARG A 118 0.86 -8.05 7.39
CA ARG A 118 -0.24 -7.30 6.78
C ARG A 118 0.30 -6.03 6.12
N ILE A 119 -0.13 -5.77 4.89
CA ILE A 119 0.13 -4.48 4.23
C ILE A 119 -0.90 -3.46 4.73
N GLN A 120 -0.43 -2.30 5.18
CA GLN A 120 -1.28 -1.25 5.76
C GLN A 120 -1.34 -0.02 4.86
N SER A 121 -2.45 0.74 4.95
CA SER A 121 -2.61 2.00 4.22
C SER A 121 -1.51 3.01 4.53
N VAL A 122 -1.04 3.09 5.78
CA VAL A 122 0.06 3.97 6.20
C VAL A 122 1.35 3.68 5.46
N MET A 123 1.65 2.39 5.19
CA MET A 123 2.83 2.01 4.42
C MET A 123 2.70 2.49 2.97
N LEU A 124 1.50 2.38 2.39
CA LEU A 124 1.21 2.83 1.02
C LEU A 124 1.33 4.34 0.91
N ASP A 125 0.76 5.07 1.86
CA ASP A 125 0.85 6.52 1.88
C ASP A 125 2.30 6.97 2.09
N ARG A 126 3.05 6.37 3.02
CA ARG A 126 4.48 6.65 3.17
C ARG A 126 5.24 6.41 1.86
N PHE A 127 5.00 5.28 1.20
CA PHE A 127 5.63 4.98 -0.07
C PHE A 127 5.34 6.05 -1.12
N ARG A 128 4.06 6.43 -1.27
CA ARG A 128 3.63 7.46 -2.24
C ARG A 128 4.23 8.85 -2.00
N HIS A 129 4.56 9.20 -0.75
CA HIS A 129 5.14 10.50 -0.40
C HIS A 129 6.66 10.58 -0.56
N MET A 130 7.35 9.44 -0.70
CA MET A 130 8.79 9.43 -1.00
C MET A 130 9.07 9.95 -2.41
N LYS A 131 10.32 10.33 -2.68
CA LYS A 131 10.79 10.88 -3.97
C LYS A 131 12.16 10.31 -4.31
N GLY A 132 12.40 9.99 -5.58
CA GLY A 132 13.64 9.38 -6.07
C GLY A 132 13.45 8.00 -6.69
N ALA A 133 14.36 7.62 -7.60
CA ALA A 133 14.27 6.39 -8.37
C ALA A 133 14.44 5.14 -7.49
N SER A 134 15.29 5.21 -6.46
CA SER A 134 15.52 4.15 -5.47
C SER A 134 14.76 4.34 -4.15
N ALA A 135 14.10 5.48 -3.92
CA ALA A 135 13.49 5.80 -2.63
C ALA A 135 12.30 4.88 -2.30
N GLY A 136 12.49 4.00 -1.31
CA GLY A 136 11.51 3.01 -0.90
C GLY A 136 11.66 1.63 -1.56
N ASN A 137 12.81 1.37 -2.18
CA ASN A 137 13.13 0.10 -2.83
C ASN A 137 13.06 -1.13 -1.93
N THR A 138 13.29 -0.98 -0.62
CA THR A 138 13.16 -2.06 0.37
C THR A 138 11.72 -2.28 0.86
N SER A 139 10.77 -1.44 0.44
CA SER A 139 9.39 -1.55 0.88
C SER A 139 8.71 -2.78 0.29
N SER A 140 7.93 -3.49 1.11
CA SER A 140 7.08 -4.58 0.64
C SER A 140 6.08 -4.14 -0.44
N ILE A 141 5.67 -2.88 -0.40
CA ILE A 141 4.74 -2.30 -1.38
C ILE A 141 5.38 -2.17 -2.75
N TYR A 142 6.67 -1.87 -2.81
CA TYR A 142 7.39 -1.71 -4.06
C TYR A 142 7.40 -3.02 -4.85
N TYR A 143 7.87 -4.10 -4.22
CA TYR A 143 7.91 -5.43 -4.83
C TYR A 143 6.51 -5.94 -5.20
N SER A 144 5.57 -5.94 -4.25
CA SER A 144 4.21 -6.45 -4.52
C SER A 144 3.48 -5.65 -5.60
N SER A 145 3.64 -4.33 -5.64
CA SER A 145 3.01 -3.49 -6.66
C SER A 145 3.59 -3.78 -8.04
N TYR A 146 4.90 -4.00 -8.13
CA TYR A 146 5.53 -4.37 -9.38
C TYR A 146 4.98 -5.70 -9.91
N VAL A 147 4.95 -6.75 -9.09
CA VAL A 147 4.40 -8.06 -9.46
C VAL A 147 2.94 -7.93 -9.90
N PHE A 148 2.13 -7.19 -9.15
CA PHE A 148 0.72 -6.94 -9.49
C PHE A 148 0.55 -6.25 -10.85
N PHE A 149 1.31 -5.17 -11.12
CA PHE A 149 1.20 -4.45 -12.39
C PHE A 149 1.78 -5.23 -13.57
N GLU A 150 2.79 -6.07 -13.36
CA GLU A 150 3.29 -6.97 -14.41
C GLU A 150 2.26 -8.04 -14.76
N LYS A 151 1.60 -8.64 -13.76
CA LYS A 151 0.48 -9.57 -14.00
C LYS A 151 -0.66 -8.90 -14.75
N LEU A 152 -1.06 -7.70 -14.33
CA LEU A 152 -2.06 -6.91 -15.07
C LEU A 152 -1.65 -6.68 -16.53
N ARG A 153 -0.38 -6.32 -16.77
CA ARG A 153 0.14 -6.11 -18.13
C ARG A 153 0.07 -7.38 -18.98
N VAL A 154 0.47 -8.52 -18.41
CA VAL A 154 0.43 -9.83 -19.09
C VAL A 154 -1.02 -10.24 -19.37
N ALA A 155 -1.92 -10.08 -18.40
CA ALA A 155 -3.34 -10.37 -18.55
C ALA A 155 -4.00 -9.50 -19.64
N GLU A 156 -3.60 -8.24 -19.76
CA GLU A 156 -4.13 -7.29 -20.76
C GLU A 156 -3.40 -7.37 -22.12
N GLY A 157 -2.29 -8.13 -22.22
CA GLY A 157 -1.48 -8.23 -23.44
C GLY A 157 -0.79 -6.92 -23.84
N ILE A 158 -0.57 -6.00 -22.89
CA ILE A 158 0.01 -4.68 -23.19
C ILE A 158 1.53 -4.81 -23.40
N LYS A 159 2.03 -4.11 -24.43
CA LYS A 159 3.47 -4.04 -24.74
C LYS A 159 4.25 -3.39 -23.59
N LYS A 160 5.53 -3.74 -23.47
CA LYS A 160 6.43 -3.13 -22.48
C LYS A 160 6.57 -1.61 -22.73
N SER A 161 6.63 -0.83 -21.65
CA SER A 161 6.90 0.61 -21.71
C SER A 161 8.34 0.87 -22.18
N LYS A 162 8.60 2.04 -22.77
CA LYS A 162 9.97 2.49 -23.11
C LYS A 162 10.89 2.47 -21.89
N HIS A 163 10.40 2.93 -20.73
CA HIS A 163 11.17 2.92 -19.49
C HIS A 163 11.61 1.52 -19.09
N ARG A 164 10.75 0.51 -19.31
CA ARG A 164 11.05 -0.89 -19.03
C ARG A 164 12.14 -1.42 -19.96
N LEU A 165 12.09 -1.09 -21.25
CA LEU A 165 13.13 -1.46 -22.22
C LEU A 165 14.48 -0.83 -21.86
N ASP A 166 14.48 0.44 -21.45
CA ASP A 166 15.69 1.10 -20.98
C ASP A 166 16.23 0.42 -19.71
N MET A 167 15.38 0.10 -18.73
CA MET A 167 15.78 -0.60 -17.51
C MET A 167 16.32 -2.00 -17.76
N GLU A 168 15.73 -2.74 -18.71
CA GLU A 168 16.24 -4.05 -19.15
C GLU A 168 17.63 -3.92 -19.80
N ASN A 169 17.86 -2.88 -20.60
CA ASN A 169 19.18 -2.62 -21.20
C ASN A 169 20.24 -2.25 -20.13
N ILE A 170 19.82 -1.57 -19.06
CA ILE A 170 20.71 -1.06 -18.02
C ILE A 170 21.06 -2.13 -16.98
N TYR A 171 20.05 -2.77 -16.40
CA TYR A 171 20.18 -3.67 -15.27
C TYR A 171 20.17 -5.15 -15.68
N GLY A 172 19.80 -5.46 -16.93
CA GLY A 172 19.69 -6.82 -17.43
C GLY A 172 18.79 -7.67 -16.54
N ASN A 173 19.25 -8.88 -16.23
CA ASN A 173 18.51 -9.84 -15.41
C ASN A 173 18.58 -9.55 -13.89
N LYS A 174 19.38 -8.56 -13.44
CA LYS A 174 19.53 -8.26 -12.00
C LYS A 174 18.39 -7.39 -11.46
N GLY A 175 17.83 -6.52 -12.29
CA GLY A 175 16.82 -5.54 -11.86
C GLY A 175 17.35 -4.50 -10.87
N MET A 176 16.42 -3.73 -10.31
CA MET A 176 16.67 -2.76 -9.25
C MET A 176 17.05 -3.45 -7.95
N ASN A 177 17.89 -2.77 -7.16
CA ASN A 177 18.23 -3.25 -5.82
C ASN A 177 17.00 -3.13 -4.89
N ILE A 178 16.60 -4.25 -4.26
CA ILE A 178 15.46 -4.35 -3.32
C ILE A 178 15.97 -4.58 -1.88
N THR A 179 17.26 -4.82 -1.70
CA THR A 179 17.86 -5.28 -0.43
C THR A 179 18.48 -4.15 0.38
N ASP A 180 19.17 -3.23 -0.28
CA ASP A 180 19.90 -2.13 0.33
C ASP A 180 19.07 -0.87 0.32
N ASP A 181 18.76 -0.36 1.51
CA ASP A 181 17.98 0.87 1.64
C ASP A 181 18.72 2.07 1.04
N SER A 182 18.02 2.85 0.23
CA SER A 182 18.55 4.07 -0.39
C SER A 182 18.92 5.16 0.64
N SER A 183 18.50 5.00 1.90
CA SER A 183 18.90 5.88 3.01
C SER A 183 20.35 5.64 3.48
N ARG A 184 20.97 4.51 3.11
CA ARG A 184 22.38 4.25 3.39
C ARG A 184 23.22 5.22 2.56
N GLY A 185 23.95 6.10 3.22
CA GLY A 185 24.84 7.06 2.55
C GLY A 185 25.90 6.37 1.69
N PHE A 186 26.42 7.11 0.71
CA PHE A 186 27.48 6.64 -0.17
C PHE A 186 28.85 7.06 0.36
N TRP A 187 29.81 6.15 0.33
CA TRP A 187 31.21 6.48 0.55
C TRP A 187 31.79 7.03 -0.75
N ALA A 188 32.20 8.29 -0.72
CA ALA A 188 32.80 8.98 -1.87
C ALA A 188 34.11 9.66 -1.45
N PRO A 189 35.11 9.76 -2.35
CA PRO A 189 36.35 10.48 -2.07
C PRO A 189 36.06 11.97 -1.86
N ILE A 190 36.96 12.65 -1.13
CA ILE A 190 36.83 14.07 -0.82
C ILE A 190 36.75 14.87 -2.14
N GLY A 191 35.69 15.68 -2.27
CA GLY A 191 35.43 16.48 -3.48
C GLY A 191 34.57 15.81 -4.56
N ALA A 192 34.27 14.51 -4.47
CA ALA A 192 33.37 13.86 -5.40
C ALA A 192 31.89 14.07 -5.01
N GLY A 193 31.07 14.45 -6.00
CA GLY A 193 29.63 14.56 -5.89
C GLY A 193 28.95 13.24 -6.22
N VAL A 194 28.04 12.78 -5.36
CA VAL A 194 27.23 11.59 -5.64
C VAL A 194 25.96 12.02 -6.37
N VAL A 195 25.74 11.51 -7.58
CA VAL A 195 24.55 11.80 -8.38
C VAL A 195 23.81 10.51 -8.70
N GLU A 196 22.50 10.49 -8.45
CA GLU A 196 21.60 9.40 -8.85
C GLU A 196 20.84 9.80 -10.12
N ASP A 197 20.93 8.96 -11.14
CA ASP A 197 20.19 9.12 -12.39
C ASP A 197 18.72 8.74 -12.24
N LYS A 198 17.89 9.11 -13.23
CA LYS A 198 16.46 8.75 -13.32
C LYS A 198 16.17 7.24 -13.27
N TYR A 199 17.19 6.42 -13.58
CA TYR A 199 17.10 4.97 -13.57
C TYR A 199 17.58 4.35 -12.24
N GLY A 200 18.03 5.15 -11.27
CA GLY A 200 18.54 4.66 -9.98
C GLY A 200 20.01 4.25 -10.01
N ARG A 201 20.75 4.63 -11.06
CA ARG A 201 22.21 4.42 -11.11
C ARG A 201 22.91 5.55 -10.39
N VAL A 202 23.83 5.18 -9.50
CA VAL A 202 24.60 6.14 -8.72
C VAL A 202 25.98 6.26 -9.35
N THR A 203 26.35 7.47 -9.72
CA THR A 203 27.65 7.81 -10.28
C THR A 203 28.36 8.83 -9.39
N LEU A 204 29.66 8.66 -9.22
CA LEU A 204 30.52 9.65 -8.59
C LEU A 204 31.00 10.62 -9.67
N ARG A 205 30.83 11.92 -9.42
CA ARG A 205 31.26 13.01 -10.30
C ARG A 205 32.36 13.82 -9.66
#